data_AF-A0A9W8AI33-F1
#
_entry.id   AF-A0A9W8AI33-F1
#
_cell.length_a   1.000
_cell.length_b   1.000
_cell.length_c   1.000
_cell.angle_alpha   90.00
_cell.angle_beta   90.00
_cell.angle_gamma   90.00
#
_symmetry.space_group_name_H-M   'P 1'
#
loop_
_entity.id
_entity.type
_entity.pdbx_description
1 polymer ?
#
loop_
_entity_poly.entity_id
_entity_poly.type
_entity_poly.pdbx_seq_one_letter_code
_entity_poly.pdbx_strand_id
1 'polypeptide(L)'
;MTITATPPKTTSRPAPELAALVELLRTKPDPNRPDSSSGQAQDTGLAELTLSDVDAKLDEFQEDEIVGELLKQGVDLKKHARQVEQDLREAETEHLERYHQHRGELQGLEQQIHSCDDILRHMEHLLTGFQTKLGNINQEIRDLQDQSLSMNRQWKNRLQVESRLTKAIDGLAVSPKLIQGISEAEVGPVYVTHVEELDRKMRFARQQAHQPACMAALQDVEPELERLRLVASAKI
;
A
#
# COMPACT_ATOMS: atom_id res chain seq x y z
N MET A 1 -26.16 -7.96 -7.91
CA MET A 1 -26.22 -6.65 -8.59
C MET A 1 -24.86 -5.99 -8.45
N THR A 2 -24.01 -6.18 -9.44
CA THR A 2 -22.63 -5.66 -9.51
C THR A 2 -22.62 -4.51 -10.50
N ILE A 3 -22.47 -3.28 -10.01
CA ILE A 3 -22.25 -2.10 -10.85
C ILE A 3 -20.76 -1.80 -10.79
N THR A 4 -20.04 -2.33 -11.77
CA THR A 4 -18.70 -1.89 -12.16
C THR A 4 -18.84 -0.55 -12.89
N ALA A 5 -18.52 0.55 -12.21
CA ALA A 5 -18.38 1.85 -12.85
C ALA A 5 -16.93 2.03 -13.29
N THR A 6 -16.69 1.82 -14.58
CA THR A 6 -15.48 2.28 -15.29
C THR A 6 -15.51 3.81 -15.40
N PRO A 7 -14.40 4.53 -15.12
CA PRO A 7 -14.35 5.97 -15.31
C PRO A 7 -14.29 6.33 -16.81
N PRO A 8 -14.88 7.45 -17.25
CA PRO A 8 -14.72 7.94 -18.60
C PRO A 8 -13.26 8.38 -18.82
N LYS A 9 -12.60 7.79 -19.82
CA LYS A 9 -11.33 8.31 -20.37
C LYS A 9 -11.58 9.71 -20.94
N THR A 10 -11.30 10.74 -20.15
CA THR A 10 -11.02 12.08 -20.69
C THR A 10 -9.62 12.05 -21.29
N THR A 11 -9.53 11.54 -22.51
CA THR A 11 -8.42 11.83 -23.40
C THR A 11 -8.50 13.32 -23.74
N SER A 12 -8.00 14.16 -22.84
CA SER A 12 -7.59 15.52 -23.12
C SER A 12 -6.32 15.42 -23.97
N ARG A 13 -6.53 15.12 -25.26
CA ARG A 13 -5.53 15.37 -26.29
C ARG A 13 -5.79 16.82 -26.72
N PRO A 14 -4.85 17.76 -26.54
CA PRO A 14 -5.03 19.08 -27.12
C PRO A 14 -5.21 18.88 -28.63
N ALA A 15 -6.26 19.47 -29.18
CA ALA A 15 -6.51 19.45 -30.61
C ALA A 15 -5.21 19.86 -31.34
N PRO A 16 -4.75 19.09 -32.34
CA PRO A 16 -3.48 19.35 -33.03
C PRO A 16 -3.43 20.75 -33.66
N GLU A 17 -4.59 21.37 -33.89
CA GLU A 17 -4.72 22.73 -34.40
C GLU A 17 -4.25 23.80 -33.41
N LEU A 18 -4.53 23.65 -32.10
CA LEU A 18 -4.10 24.61 -31.09
C LEU A 18 -2.59 24.53 -30.85
N ALA A 19 -2.00 23.34 -30.99
CA ALA A 19 -0.54 23.16 -30.93
C ALA A 19 0.15 23.83 -32.12
N ALA A 20 -0.41 23.69 -33.33
CA ALA A 20 0.12 24.31 -34.55
C ALA A 20 0.01 25.85 -34.51
N LEU A 21 -1.09 26.40 -33.99
CA LEU A 21 -1.28 27.86 -33.84
C LEU A 21 -0.33 28.47 -32.80
N VAL A 22 -0.07 27.76 -31.71
CA VAL A 22 0.91 28.18 -30.69
C VAL A 22 2.35 28.07 -31.20
N GLU A 23 2.64 27.12 -32.11
CA GLU A 23 3.94 27.01 -32.75
C GLU A 23 4.17 28.14 -33.77
N LEU A 24 3.14 28.49 -34.55
CA LEU A 24 3.19 29.60 -35.51
C LEU A 24 3.43 30.96 -34.83
N LEU A 25 2.73 31.23 -33.72
CA LEU A 25 2.88 32.46 -32.93
C LEU A 25 4.18 32.55 -32.11
N ARG A 26 4.89 31.44 -31.91
CA ARG A 26 6.21 31.43 -31.23
C ARG A 26 7.37 31.79 -32.17
N THR A 27 7.17 31.73 -33.48
CA THR A 27 8.20 32.16 -34.44
C THR A 27 8.21 33.69 -34.55
N LYS A 28 9.11 34.32 -33.79
CA LYS A 28 9.39 35.76 -33.89
C LYS A 28 9.90 36.06 -35.30
N PRO A 29 9.42 37.10 -36.00
CA PRO A 29 9.99 37.48 -37.29
C PRO A 29 11.42 37.99 -37.07
N ASP A 30 12.37 37.32 -37.72
CA ASP A 30 13.80 37.54 -37.56
C ASP A 30 14.22 38.86 -38.27
N PRO A 31 14.72 39.88 -37.55
CA PRO A 31 15.01 41.20 -38.13
C PRO A 31 16.27 41.25 -39.01
N ASN A 32 16.95 40.13 -39.23
CA ASN A 32 18.21 40.03 -40.00
C ASN A 32 18.15 38.99 -41.13
N ARG A 33 16.96 38.61 -41.60
CA ARG A 33 16.87 37.90 -42.88
C ARG A 33 17.30 38.88 -43.98
N PRO A 34 18.32 38.56 -44.80
CA PRO A 34 18.80 39.50 -45.81
C PRO A 34 17.68 39.81 -46.81
N ASP A 35 17.27 41.09 -46.82
CA ASP A 35 16.48 41.69 -47.89
C ASP A 35 17.24 41.49 -49.21
N SER A 36 16.85 40.46 -49.94
CA SER A 36 17.34 40.23 -51.29
C SER A 36 16.58 41.14 -52.25
N SER A 37 16.76 42.46 -52.09
CA SER A 37 16.22 43.49 -52.98
C SER A 37 17.27 44.54 -53.33
N SER A 38 18.44 44.10 -53.78
CA SER A 38 19.17 44.84 -54.81
C SER A 38 20.29 44.02 -55.46
N GLY A 39 20.16 43.84 -56.77
CA GLY A 39 21.31 43.74 -57.66
C GLY A 39 21.58 42.38 -58.29
N GLN A 40 20.67 41.88 -59.13
CA GLN A 40 21.01 41.48 -60.51
C GLN A 40 19.80 41.74 -61.39
N ALA A 41 19.96 42.60 -62.41
CA ALA A 41 19.10 42.56 -63.58
C ALA A 41 19.38 41.23 -64.30
N GLN A 42 18.76 40.16 -63.81
CA GLN A 42 18.50 39.00 -64.62
C GLN A 42 17.27 39.37 -65.44
N ASP A 43 17.53 39.59 -66.72
CA ASP A 43 16.58 39.45 -67.80
C ASP A 43 15.98 38.03 -67.72
N THR A 44 15.08 37.82 -66.76
CA THR A 44 14.13 36.72 -66.85
C THR A 44 13.18 37.17 -67.92
N GLY A 45 13.45 36.71 -69.15
CA GLY A 45 12.57 36.88 -70.27
C GLY A 45 11.13 36.70 -69.80
N LEU A 46 10.28 37.60 -70.26
CA LEU A 46 8.84 37.37 -70.30
C LEU A 46 8.66 36.04 -71.04
N ALA A 47 8.69 34.92 -70.31
CA ALA A 47 8.24 33.65 -70.81
C ALA A 47 6.81 33.93 -71.22
N GLU A 48 6.60 33.92 -72.53
CA GLU A 48 5.32 34.11 -73.18
C GLU A 48 4.37 33.09 -72.54
N LEU A 49 3.60 33.53 -71.54
CA LEU A 49 2.53 32.76 -70.96
C LEU A 49 1.61 32.44 -72.13
N THR A 50 1.68 31.20 -72.62
CA THR A 50 0.85 30.82 -73.74
C THR A 50 -0.60 30.83 -73.26
N LEU A 51 -1.53 31.23 -74.14
CA LEU A 51 -2.95 31.28 -73.77
C LEU A 51 -3.43 29.92 -73.21
N SER A 52 -2.85 28.83 -73.69
CA SER A 52 -3.13 27.46 -73.22
C SER A 52 -2.71 27.21 -71.77
N ASP A 53 -1.64 27.82 -71.29
CA ASP A 53 -1.17 27.69 -69.90
C ASP A 53 -2.05 28.52 -68.94
N VAL A 54 -2.61 29.62 -69.44
CA VAL A 54 -3.57 30.45 -68.69
C VAL A 54 -4.92 29.73 -68.61
N ASP A 55 -5.40 29.14 -69.70
CA ASP A 55 -6.65 28.37 -69.73
C ASP A 55 -6.58 27.13 -68.82
N ALA A 56 -5.48 26.37 -68.85
CA ALA A 56 -5.31 25.20 -67.98
C ALA A 56 -5.36 25.56 -66.48
N LYS A 57 -4.77 26.71 -66.10
CA LYS A 57 -4.86 27.22 -64.71
C LYS A 57 -6.24 27.76 -64.38
N LEU A 58 -6.93 28.36 -65.33
CA LEU A 58 -8.27 28.88 -65.14
C LEU A 58 -9.29 27.74 -64.97
N ASP A 59 -9.08 26.61 -65.63
CA ASP A 59 -9.86 25.38 -65.44
C ASP A 59 -9.59 24.78 -64.05
N GLU A 60 -8.32 24.69 -63.63
CA GLU A 60 -7.94 24.23 -62.28
C GLU A 60 -8.59 25.07 -61.17
N PHE A 61 -8.65 26.39 -61.33
CA PHE A 61 -9.31 27.28 -60.35
C PHE A 61 -10.84 27.25 -60.40
N GLN A 62 -11.44 26.81 -61.52
CA GLN A 62 -12.89 26.61 -61.63
C GLN A 62 -13.37 25.30 -60.99
N GLU A 63 -12.46 24.34 -60.76
CA GLU A 63 -12.75 23.10 -60.03
C GLU A 63 -12.97 23.35 -58.52
N ASP A 64 -12.42 24.44 -57.96
CA ASP A 64 -12.70 24.86 -56.58
C ASP A 64 -14.12 25.46 -56.51
N GLU A 65 -15.02 24.74 -55.83
CA GLU A 65 -16.46 25.03 -55.73
C GLU A 65 -16.73 26.48 -55.28
N ILE A 66 -15.91 27.01 -54.38
CA ILE A 66 -16.04 28.36 -53.83
C ILE A 66 -15.58 29.40 -54.86
N VAL A 67 -14.44 29.18 -55.52
CA VAL A 67 -13.90 30.08 -56.53
C VAL A 67 -14.79 30.09 -57.78
N GLY A 68 -15.31 28.92 -58.18
CA GLY A 68 -16.26 28.76 -59.28
C GLY A 68 -17.60 29.45 -59.04
N GLU A 69 -18.15 29.43 -57.82
CA GLU A 69 -19.35 30.19 -57.47
C GLU A 69 -19.10 31.71 -57.44
N LEU A 70 -17.96 32.15 -56.89
CA LEU A 70 -17.57 33.57 -56.83
C LEU A 70 -17.34 34.17 -58.23
N LEU A 71 -16.73 33.41 -59.14
CA LEU A 71 -16.55 33.80 -60.53
C LEU A 71 -17.88 33.86 -61.30
N LYS A 72 -18.81 32.90 -61.08
CA LYS A 72 -20.17 32.92 -61.65
C LYS A 72 -21.01 34.10 -61.18
N GLN A 73 -20.80 34.54 -59.93
CA GLN A 73 -21.44 35.74 -59.36
C GLN A 73 -20.78 37.05 -59.82
N GLY A 74 -19.68 36.99 -60.57
CA GLY A 74 -18.99 38.17 -61.12
C GLY A 74 -18.24 39.01 -60.08
N VAL A 75 -17.89 38.41 -58.95
CA VAL A 75 -17.20 39.10 -57.85
C VAL A 75 -15.69 39.12 -58.13
N ASP A 76 -15.05 40.29 -57.96
CA ASP A 76 -13.60 40.43 -58.10
C ASP A 76 -12.88 39.66 -56.98
N LEU A 77 -12.24 38.54 -57.35
CA LEU A 77 -11.51 37.65 -56.44
C LEU A 77 -10.48 38.38 -55.57
N LYS A 78 -9.83 39.43 -56.09
CA LYS A 78 -8.87 40.23 -55.30
C LYS A 78 -9.55 41.06 -54.22
N LYS A 79 -10.75 41.57 -54.49
CA LYS A 79 -11.54 42.29 -53.48
C LYS A 79 -12.13 41.33 -52.47
N HIS A 80 -12.60 40.16 -52.90
CA HIS A 80 -13.10 39.12 -52.01
C HIS A 80 -12.00 38.58 -51.09
N ALA A 81 -10.80 38.28 -51.61
CA ALA A 81 -9.66 37.88 -50.80
C ALA A 81 -9.31 38.94 -49.73
N ARG A 82 -9.32 40.24 -50.10
CA ARG A 82 -9.12 41.34 -49.14
C ARG A 82 -10.24 41.43 -48.11
N GLN A 83 -11.48 41.14 -48.50
CA GLN A 83 -12.61 41.10 -47.57
C GLN A 83 -12.47 39.93 -46.59
N VAL A 84 -12.14 38.73 -47.07
CA VAL A 84 -11.89 37.56 -46.22
C VAL A 84 -10.71 37.79 -45.28
N GLU A 85 -9.62 38.41 -45.75
CA GLU A 85 -8.50 38.82 -44.89
C GLU A 85 -8.94 39.83 -43.81
N GLN A 86 -9.85 40.74 -44.15
CA GLN A 86 -10.39 41.70 -43.18
C GLN A 86 -11.31 41.01 -42.17
N ASP A 87 -12.26 40.19 -42.63
CA ASP A 87 -13.18 39.44 -41.78
C ASP A 87 -12.42 38.49 -40.84
N LEU A 88 -11.34 37.86 -41.33
CA LEU A 88 -10.46 37.02 -40.53
C LEU A 88 -9.75 37.85 -39.44
N ARG A 89 -9.21 39.02 -39.78
CA ARG A 89 -8.59 39.91 -38.79
C ARG A 89 -9.60 40.40 -37.75
N GLU A 90 -10.80 40.74 -38.17
CA GLU A 90 -11.87 41.15 -37.26
C GLU A 90 -12.25 40.01 -36.30
N ALA A 91 -12.42 38.79 -36.81
CA ALA A 91 -12.66 37.60 -36.00
C ALA A 91 -11.50 37.32 -35.03
N GLU A 92 -10.24 37.40 -35.49
CA GLU A 92 -9.06 37.24 -34.64
C GLU A 92 -9.03 38.26 -33.50
N THR A 93 -9.30 39.53 -33.80
CA THR A 93 -9.36 40.58 -32.76
C THR A 93 -10.49 40.32 -31.76
N GLU A 94 -11.68 39.93 -32.22
CA GLU A 94 -12.81 39.59 -31.35
C GLU A 94 -12.48 38.39 -30.45
N HIS A 95 -11.82 37.37 -31.00
CA HIS A 95 -11.39 36.20 -30.23
C HIS A 95 -10.33 36.55 -29.18
N LEU A 96 -9.36 37.39 -29.51
CA LEU A 96 -8.35 37.87 -28.55
C LEU A 96 -8.99 38.72 -27.45
N GLU A 97 -9.93 39.59 -27.79
CA GLU A 97 -10.66 40.39 -26.81
C GLU A 97 -11.50 39.51 -25.88
N ARG A 98 -12.25 38.53 -26.41
CA ARG A 98 -12.99 37.56 -25.59
C ARG A 98 -12.06 36.76 -24.68
N TYR A 99 -10.91 36.31 -25.19
CA TYR A 99 -9.92 35.62 -24.37
C TYR A 99 -9.40 36.53 -23.25
N HIS A 100 -9.07 37.78 -23.56
CA HIS A 100 -8.62 38.75 -22.56
C HIS A 100 -9.67 39.04 -21.49
N GLN A 101 -10.95 39.12 -21.87
CA GLN A 101 -12.07 39.33 -20.95
C GLN A 101 -12.25 38.13 -20.00
N HIS A 102 -12.22 36.89 -20.52
CA HIS A 102 -12.48 35.69 -19.72
C HIS A 102 -11.23 35.06 -19.07
N ARG A 103 -10.02 35.51 -19.41
CA ARG A 103 -8.77 34.97 -18.85
C ARG A 103 -8.76 34.98 -17.32
N GLY A 104 -9.28 36.04 -16.70
CA GLY A 104 -9.32 36.16 -15.23
C GLY A 104 -10.24 35.12 -14.59
N GLU A 105 -11.38 34.84 -15.20
CA GLU A 105 -12.32 33.81 -14.74
C GLU A 105 -11.71 32.41 -14.89
N LEU A 106 -11.04 32.14 -16.01
CA LEU A 106 -10.33 30.88 -16.24
C LEU A 106 -9.20 30.67 -15.23
N GLN A 107 -8.42 31.71 -14.95
CA GLN A 107 -7.37 31.67 -13.92
C GLN A 107 -7.96 31.48 -12.51
N GLY A 108 -9.12 32.09 -12.22
CA GLY A 108 -9.83 31.88 -10.96
C GLY A 108 -10.31 30.45 -10.80
N LEU A 109 -10.86 29.85 -11.86
CA LEU A 109 -11.25 28.44 -11.87
C LEU A 109 -10.04 27.52 -11.70
N GLU A 110 -8.93 27.81 -12.38
CA GLU A 110 -7.68 27.06 -12.23
C GLU A 110 -7.17 27.11 -10.78
N GLN A 111 -7.20 28.28 -10.13
CA GLN A 111 -6.84 28.41 -8.72
C GLN A 111 -7.78 27.64 -7.80
N GLN A 112 -9.09 27.61 -8.09
CA GLN A 112 -10.04 26.81 -7.34
C GLN A 112 -9.79 25.31 -7.48
N ILE A 113 -9.47 24.83 -8.69
CA ILE A 113 -9.10 23.43 -8.92
C ILE A 113 -7.84 23.08 -8.12
N HIS A 114 -6.81 23.93 -8.16
CA HIS A 114 -5.59 23.72 -7.37
C HIS A 114 -5.86 23.70 -5.86
N SER A 115 -6.73 24.60 -5.37
CA SER A 115 -7.15 24.62 -3.96
C SER A 115 -7.88 23.33 -3.56
N CYS A 116 -8.79 22.85 -4.41
CA CYS A 116 -9.46 21.56 -4.21
C CYS A 116 -8.47 20.40 -4.18
N ASP A 117 -7.50 20.37 -5.10
CA ASP A 117 -6.44 19.35 -5.12
C ASP A 117 -5.59 19.38 -3.86
N ASP A 118 -5.24 20.57 -3.36
CA ASP A 118 -4.47 20.70 -2.11
C ASP A 118 -5.25 20.18 -0.90
N ILE A 119 -6.56 20.45 -0.83
CA ILE A 119 -7.45 19.88 0.20
C ILE A 119 -7.51 18.35 0.08
N LEU A 120 -7.67 17.81 -1.13
CA LEU A 120 -7.72 16.36 -1.36
C LEU A 120 -6.39 15.70 -0.98
N ARG A 121 -5.24 16.28 -1.35
CA ARG A 121 -3.92 15.80 -0.92
C ARG A 121 -3.75 15.83 0.59
N HIS A 122 -4.26 16.87 1.26
CA HIS A 122 -4.23 16.94 2.72
C HIS A 122 -5.06 15.82 3.36
N MET A 123 -6.28 15.58 2.83
CA MET A 123 -7.12 14.48 3.29
C MET A 123 -6.49 13.11 3.05
N GLU A 124 -5.87 12.91 1.87
CA GLU A 124 -5.12 11.70 1.55
C GLU A 124 -3.99 11.48 2.56
N HIS A 125 -3.15 12.49 2.79
CA HIS A 125 -2.04 12.40 3.74
C HIS A 125 -2.52 12.03 5.15
N LEU A 126 -3.61 12.65 5.63
CA LEU A 126 -4.21 12.31 6.92
C LEU A 126 -4.70 10.87 6.95
N LEU A 127 -5.43 10.42 5.94
CA LEU A 127 -5.98 9.06 5.87
C LEU A 127 -4.88 8.00 5.78
N THR A 128 -3.85 8.21 4.97
CA THR A 128 -2.68 7.33 4.91
C THR A 128 -1.93 7.30 6.24
N GLY A 129 -1.83 8.46 6.92
CA GLY A 129 -1.30 8.55 8.27
C GLY A 129 -2.11 7.73 9.28
N PHE A 130 -3.44 7.82 9.24
CA PHE A 130 -4.32 7.01 10.09
C PHE A 130 -4.21 5.52 9.78
N GLN A 131 -4.20 5.13 8.50
CA GLN A 131 -4.02 3.74 8.07
C GLN A 131 -2.70 3.17 8.62
N THR A 132 -1.62 3.92 8.49
CA THR A 132 -0.30 3.50 8.96
C THR A 132 -0.29 3.34 10.48
N LYS A 133 -0.84 4.32 11.22
CA LYS A 133 -0.94 4.25 12.69
C LYS A 133 -1.79 3.07 13.15
N LEU A 134 -2.94 2.82 12.52
CA LEU A 134 -3.79 1.67 12.82
C LEU A 134 -3.08 0.34 12.48
N GLY A 135 -2.33 0.31 11.38
CA GLY A 135 -1.49 -0.84 11.02
C GLY A 135 -0.45 -1.16 12.11
N ASN A 136 0.25 -0.13 12.59
CA ASN A 136 1.25 -0.26 13.64
C ASN A 136 0.63 -0.69 14.98
N ILE A 137 -0.46 -0.04 15.41
CA ILE A 137 -1.16 -0.41 16.65
C ILE A 137 -1.67 -1.85 16.58
N ASN A 138 -2.23 -2.26 15.44
CA ASN A 138 -2.68 -3.65 15.26
C ASN A 138 -1.52 -4.64 15.31
N GLN A 139 -0.33 -4.26 14.82
CA GLN A 139 0.85 -5.09 14.92
C GLN A 139 1.33 -5.21 16.38
N GLU A 140 1.40 -4.08 17.09
CA GLU A 140 1.79 -4.05 18.50
C GLU A 140 0.84 -4.87 19.38
N ILE A 141 -0.48 -4.79 19.12
CA ILE A 141 -1.49 -5.62 19.79
C ILE A 141 -1.23 -7.11 19.53
N ARG A 142 -0.94 -7.49 18.29
CA ARG A 142 -0.61 -8.88 17.95
C ARG A 142 0.65 -9.35 18.67
N ASP A 143 1.70 -8.54 18.67
CA ASP A 143 2.97 -8.87 19.32
C ASP A 143 2.78 -9.06 20.84
N LEU A 144 2.02 -8.17 21.49
CA LEU A 144 1.66 -8.30 22.90
C LEU A 144 0.80 -9.54 23.18
N GLN A 145 -0.15 -9.86 22.30
CA GLN A 145 -0.96 -11.07 22.42
C GLN A 145 -0.11 -12.33 22.30
N ASP A 146 0.80 -12.39 21.33
CA ASP A 146 1.71 -13.51 21.13
C ASP A 146 2.66 -13.67 22.31
N GLN A 147 3.20 -12.57 22.84
CA GLN A 147 4.02 -12.57 24.04
C GLN A 147 3.24 -13.08 25.25
N SER A 148 2.00 -12.62 25.44
CA SER A 148 1.11 -13.07 26.53
C SER A 148 0.80 -14.56 26.43
N LEU A 149 0.47 -15.05 25.23
CA LEU A 149 0.22 -16.47 24.99
C LEU A 149 1.46 -17.34 25.18
N SER A 150 2.63 -16.84 24.77
CA SER A 150 3.92 -17.50 25.01
C SER A 150 4.21 -17.60 26.51
N MET A 151 4.08 -16.49 27.24
CA MET A 151 4.32 -16.45 28.68
C MET A 151 3.34 -17.34 29.45
N ASN A 152 2.06 -17.34 29.07
CA ASN A 152 1.06 -18.21 29.66
C ASN A 152 1.38 -19.70 29.43
N ARG A 153 1.86 -20.07 28.23
CA ARG A 153 2.33 -21.44 27.96
C ARG A 153 3.52 -21.81 28.84
N GLN A 154 4.51 -20.93 28.95
CA GLN A 154 5.67 -21.16 29.82
C GLN A 154 5.25 -21.32 31.29
N TRP A 155 4.35 -20.47 31.78
CA TRP A 155 3.83 -20.57 33.14
C TRP A 155 3.07 -21.88 33.38
N LYS A 156 2.16 -22.27 32.48
CA LYS A 156 1.44 -23.55 32.58
C LYS A 156 2.39 -24.75 32.59
N ASN A 157 3.43 -24.73 31.77
CA ASN A 157 4.45 -25.78 31.75
C ASN A 157 5.20 -25.83 33.09
N ARG A 158 5.61 -24.67 33.63
CA ARG A 158 6.28 -24.59 34.94
C ARG A 158 5.38 -25.10 36.07
N LEU A 159 4.12 -24.69 36.10
CA LEU A 159 3.15 -25.13 37.11
C LEU A 159 2.88 -26.64 37.02
N GLN A 160 2.81 -27.18 35.80
CA GLN A 160 2.62 -28.61 35.60
C GLN A 160 3.84 -29.41 36.08
N VAL A 161 5.06 -28.92 35.80
CA VAL A 161 6.30 -29.53 36.28
C VAL A 161 6.39 -29.43 37.80
N GLU A 162 6.10 -28.26 38.38
CA GLU A 162 6.04 -28.06 39.83
C GLU A 162 5.08 -29.04 40.49
N SER A 163 3.84 -29.14 40.00
CA SER A 163 2.85 -30.08 40.56
C SER A 163 3.32 -31.54 40.50
N ARG A 164 3.95 -31.94 39.39
CA ARG A 164 4.51 -33.30 39.25
C ARG A 164 5.68 -33.52 40.19
N LEU A 165 6.57 -32.54 40.32
CA LEU A 165 7.75 -32.61 41.17
C LEU A 165 7.36 -32.62 42.65
N THR A 166 6.45 -31.77 43.09
CA THR A 166 5.93 -31.75 44.46
C THR A 166 5.32 -33.10 44.83
N LYS A 167 4.49 -33.68 43.95
CA LYS A 167 3.95 -35.04 44.18
C LYS A 167 5.03 -36.10 44.29
N ALA A 168 6.08 -36.01 43.47
CA ALA A 168 7.22 -36.94 43.54
C ALA A 168 8.02 -36.79 44.83
N ILE A 169 8.30 -35.55 45.24
CA ILE A 169 9.02 -35.24 46.48
C ILE A 169 8.20 -35.67 47.69
N ASP A 170 6.92 -35.32 47.78
CA ASP A 170 6.07 -35.71 48.93
C ASP A 170 5.93 -37.23 49.06
N GLY A 171 5.84 -37.93 47.92
CA GLY A 171 5.73 -39.38 47.87
C GLY A 171 7.02 -40.12 48.24
N LEU A 172 8.19 -39.55 47.95
CA LEU A 172 9.49 -40.22 48.14
C LEU A 172 10.28 -39.70 49.35
N ALA A 173 10.12 -38.44 49.74
CA ALA A 173 10.92 -37.83 50.81
C ALA A 173 10.61 -38.48 52.16
N VAL A 174 11.60 -39.11 52.78
CA VAL A 174 11.47 -39.70 54.11
C VAL A 174 11.92 -38.66 55.14
N SER A 175 11.00 -38.17 55.96
CA SER A 175 11.35 -37.18 56.99
C SER A 175 12.08 -37.86 58.17
N PRO A 176 13.05 -37.18 58.82
CA PRO A 176 13.72 -37.74 60.01
C PRO A 176 12.76 -38.06 61.15
N LYS A 177 11.66 -37.30 61.24
CA LYS A 177 10.58 -37.54 62.21
C LYS A 177 9.87 -38.87 61.95
N LEU A 178 9.65 -39.24 60.68
CA LEU A 178 9.06 -40.53 60.32
C LEU A 178 10.00 -41.68 60.71
N ILE A 179 11.31 -41.52 60.49
CA ILE A 179 12.32 -42.51 60.89
C ILE A 179 12.28 -42.72 62.41
N GLN A 180 12.44 -41.66 63.19
CA GLN A 180 12.41 -41.70 64.66
C GLN A 180 11.08 -42.22 65.19
N GLY A 181 9.96 -41.80 64.60
CA GLY A 181 8.62 -42.26 64.95
C GLY A 181 8.45 -43.76 64.80
N ILE A 182 9.10 -44.39 63.82
CA ILE A 182 9.04 -45.84 63.61
C ILE A 182 10.07 -46.56 64.50
N SER A 183 11.31 -46.07 64.55
CA SER A 183 12.39 -46.76 65.27
C SER A 183 12.34 -46.60 66.79
N GLU A 184 11.87 -45.47 67.31
CA GLU A 184 12.00 -45.12 68.74
C GLU A 184 10.65 -44.97 69.46
N ALA A 185 9.56 -44.63 68.77
CA ALA A 185 8.28 -44.44 69.45
C ALA A 185 7.66 -45.75 69.97
N GLU A 186 6.87 -45.62 71.04
CA GLU A 186 6.09 -46.70 71.64
C GLU A 186 4.82 -46.98 70.81
N VAL A 187 4.35 -48.23 70.84
CA VAL A 187 3.21 -48.67 70.02
C VAL A 187 1.92 -48.05 70.57
N GLY A 188 1.45 -47.01 69.87
CA GLY A 188 0.24 -46.26 70.21
C GLY A 188 -0.42 -45.64 68.98
N PRO A 189 -1.44 -44.79 69.15
CA PRO A 189 -2.19 -44.21 68.03
C PRO A 189 -1.31 -43.34 67.12
N VAL A 190 -0.29 -42.68 67.66
CA VAL A 190 0.70 -41.88 66.90
C VAL A 190 1.66 -42.78 66.10
N TYR A 191 1.94 -43.99 66.58
CA TYR A 191 2.74 -44.94 65.82
C TYR A 191 1.99 -45.44 64.59
N VAL A 192 0.68 -45.69 64.72
CA VAL A 192 -0.16 -46.12 63.59
C VAL A 192 -0.16 -45.08 62.47
N THR A 193 -0.23 -43.77 62.79
CA THR A 193 -0.19 -42.72 61.76
C THR A 193 1.15 -42.70 61.02
N HIS A 194 2.28 -42.94 61.71
CA HIS A 194 3.59 -43.08 61.08
C HIS A 194 3.69 -44.33 60.18
N VAL A 195 3.11 -45.46 60.60
CA VAL A 195 3.05 -46.68 59.76
C VAL A 195 2.17 -46.47 58.53
N GLU A 196 1.04 -45.78 58.66
CA GLU A 196 0.20 -45.41 57.50
C GLU A 196 0.92 -44.46 56.54
N GLU A 197 1.71 -43.52 57.05
CA GLU A 197 2.53 -42.63 56.22
C GLU A 197 3.61 -43.43 55.48
N LEU A 198 4.28 -44.37 56.15
CA LEU A 198 5.24 -45.28 55.53
C LEU A 198 4.60 -46.12 54.43
N ASP A 199 3.44 -46.74 54.68
CA ASP A 199 2.72 -47.55 53.69
C ASP A 199 2.30 -46.72 52.48
N ARG A 200 1.84 -45.47 52.67
CA ARG A 200 1.56 -44.54 51.56
C ARG A 200 2.80 -44.28 50.71
N LYS A 201 3.96 -44.03 51.33
CA LYS A 201 5.24 -43.81 50.63
C LYS A 201 5.72 -45.07 49.90
N MET A 202 5.58 -46.25 50.51
CA MET A 202 5.93 -47.54 49.87
C MET A 202 5.05 -47.83 48.65
N ARG A 203 3.74 -47.56 48.73
CA ARG A 203 2.82 -47.72 47.59
C ARG A 203 3.19 -46.77 46.46
N PHE A 204 3.53 -45.52 46.78
CA PHE A 204 3.97 -44.55 45.79
C PHE A 204 5.27 -44.99 45.10
N ALA A 205 6.27 -45.44 45.87
CA ALA A 205 7.53 -45.95 45.34
C ALA A 205 7.32 -47.11 44.35
N ARG A 206 6.46 -48.08 44.69
CA ARG A 206 6.11 -49.20 43.79
C ARG A 206 5.41 -48.74 42.51
N GLN A 207 4.49 -47.77 42.61
CA GLN A 207 3.81 -47.23 41.43
C GLN A 207 4.78 -46.53 40.49
N GLN A 208 5.78 -45.82 41.02
CA GLN A 208 6.80 -45.13 40.23
C GLN A 208 7.83 -46.10 39.62
N ALA A 209 8.15 -47.21 40.29
CA ALA A 209 9.06 -48.24 39.78
C ALA A 209 8.55 -48.89 38.48
N HIS A 210 7.23 -48.92 38.27
CA HIS A 210 6.61 -49.44 37.05
C HIS A 210 6.52 -48.42 35.90
N GLN A 211 6.95 -47.17 36.10
CA GLN A 211 6.98 -46.18 35.03
C GLN A 211 8.26 -46.31 34.17
N PRO A 212 8.18 -46.10 32.85
CA PRO A 212 9.30 -46.27 31.93
C PRO A 212 10.44 -45.27 32.15
N ALA A 213 10.18 -44.16 32.85
CA ALA A 213 11.18 -43.20 33.30
C ALA A 213 11.46 -43.41 34.79
N CYS A 214 12.21 -44.45 35.13
CA CYS A 214 12.61 -44.70 36.51
C CYS A 214 13.47 -43.54 37.03
N MET A 215 13.06 -42.91 38.13
CA MET A 215 13.79 -41.80 38.74
C MET A 215 14.99 -42.36 39.52
N ALA A 216 16.20 -41.81 39.30
CA ALA A 216 17.40 -42.25 40.02
C ALA A 216 17.25 -42.21 41.56
N ALA A 217 16.55 -41.18 42.08
CA ALA A 217 16.27 -41.05 43.52
C ALA A 217 15.46 -42.22 44.11
N LEU A 218 14.68 -42.95 43.28
CA LEU A 218 13.92 -44.11 43.74
C LEU A 218 14.86 -45.24 44.17
N GLN A 219 15.97 -45.42 43.44
CA GLN A 219 16.96 -46.44 43.72
C GLN A 219 17.66 -46.22 45.07
N ASP A 220 17.83 -44.96 45.48
CA ASP A 220 18.45 -44.62 46.76
C ASP A 220 17.49 -44.78 47.94
N VAL A 221 16.19 -44.50 47.73
CA VAL A 221 15.20 -44.44 48.82
C VAL A 221 14.48 -45.76 49.06
N GLU A 222 14.33 -46.60 48.03
CA GLU A 222 13.74 -47.94 48.15
C GLU A 222 14.34 -48.80 49.29
N PRO A 223 15.68 -48.95 49.42
CA PRO A 223 16.25 -49.77 50.49
C PRO A 223 15.97 -49.20 51.89
N GLU A 224 15.93 -47.88 52.06
CA GLU A 224 15.61 -47.26 53.35
C GLU A 224 14.14 -47.46 53.73
N LEU A 225 13.22 -47.41 52.77
CA LEU A 225 11.81 -47.73 53.00
C LEU A 225 11.63 -49.21 53.40
N GLU A 226 12.35 -50.13 52.77
CA GLU A 226 12.32 -51.54 53.16
C GLU A 226 12.90 -51.77 54.56
N ARG A 227 13.98 -51.07 54.90
CA ARG A 227 14.58 -51.12 56.24
C ARG A 227 13.58 -50.65 57.30
N LEU A 228 12.89 -49.53 57.08
CA LEU A 228 11.85 -49.03 57.97
C LEU A 228 10.68 -50.02 58.11
N ARG A 229 10.28 -50.68 57.02
CA ARG A 229 9.24 -51.72 57.06
C ARG A 229 9.64 -52.88 57.97
N LEU A 230 10.88 -53.37 57.84
CA LEU A 230 11.38 -54.47 58.67
C LEU A 230 11.38 -54.10 60.16
N VAL A 231 11.87 -52.90 60.49
CA VAL A 231 11.85 -52.37 61.86
C VAL A 231 10.41 -52.26 62.39
N ALA A 232 9.50 -51.74 61.57
CA ALA A 232 8.10 -51.62 61.96
C ALA A 232 7.45 -52.98 62.22
N SER A 233 7.73 -53.98 61.37
CA SER A 233 7.19 -55.34 61.52
C SER A 233 7.77 -56.12 62.71
N ALA A 234 8.98 -55.78 63.15
CA ALA A 234 9.58 -56.41 64.32
C ALA A 234 9.05 -55.84 65.65
N LYS A 235 8.47 -54.64 65.61
CA LYS A 235 7.90 -53.94 66.79
C LYS A 235 6.45 -54.28 67.08
N ILE A 236 5.71 -54.78 66.08
CA ILE A 236 4.31 -55.20 66.18
C ILE A 236 4.29 -56.68 66.58
#